data_AF-T0ZTI5-F1
#
_entry.id   AF-T0ZTI5-F1
#
_cell.length_a   1.000
_cell.length_b   1.000
_cell.length_c   1.000
_cell.angle_alpha   90.00
_cell.angle_beta   90.00
_cell.angle_gamma   90.00
#
_symmetry.space_group_name_H-M   'P 1'
#
loop_
_entity.id
_entity.type
_entity.pdbx_description
1 polymer ?
#
loop_
_entity_poly.entity_id
_entity_poly.type
_entity_poly.pdbx_seq_one_letter_code
_entity_poly.pdbx_strand_id
1 'polypeptide(L)'
;KKGLLTPTTFSLLHATDFADRFERQILPPLRAGYLVVCDRYSYTAFVRDSARGCDSAWVRNIYDFAPSPDRTYYFRVPVAVTLRRKLASRLKISYYEAGMDLGLSDDITESYLKFQGRLKREYDRMVVADAFTVIDAERPVERIQMDLRLDLRPLLEDFPTGETLQHEG
;
A
#
# COMPACT_ATOMS: atom_id res chain seq x y z
N LYS A 1 17.91 -16.33 -16.18
CA LYS A 1 16.84 -15.68 -16.99
C LYS A 1 15.94 -14.87 -16.05
N LYS A 2 16.12 -13.55 -15.99
CA LYS A 2 15.22 -12.63 -15.26
C LYS A 2 14.31 -11.97 -16.30
N GLY A 3 12.99 -11.91 -16.06
CA GLY A 3 12.00 -11.43 -17.03
C GLY A 3 11.09 -12.49 -17.65
N LEU A 4 10.67 -13.51 -16.90
CA LEU A 4 9.83 -14.60 -17.43
C LEU A 4 8.34 -14.24 -17.58
N LEU A 5 7.84 -13.24 -16.86
CA LEU A 5 6.41 -12.90 -16.82
C LEU A 5 6.19 -11.45 -17.23
N THR A 6 5.11 -11.20 -17.96
CA THR A 6 4.68 -9.85 -18.33
C THR A 6 4.14 -9.10 -17.10
N PRO A 7 4.07 -7.75 -17.12
CA PRO A 7 3.42 -6.98 -16.06
C PRO A 7 1.99 -7.46 -15.75
N THR A 8 1.21 -7.74 -16.79
CA THR A 8 -0.16 -8.27 -16.67
C THR A 8 -0.18 -9.63 -15.97
N THR A 9 0.74 -10.53 -16.33
CA THR A 9 0.83 -11.84 -15.67
C THR A 9 1.20 -11.71 -14.19
N PHE A 10 2.14 -10.83 -13.84
CA PHE A 10 2.47 -10.53 -12.44
C PHE A 10 1.28 -9.91 -11.69
N SER A 11 0.55 -9.00 -12.32
CA SER A 11 -0.65 -8.38 -11.75
C SER A 11 -1.69 -9.42 -11.38
N LEU A 12 -1.99 -10.36 -12.28
CA LEU A 12 -2.92 -11.46 -12.02
C LEU A 12 -2.44 -12.40 -10.90
N LEU A 13 -1.15 -12.70 -10.83
CA LEU A 13 -0.61 -13.51 -9.72
C LEU A 13 -0.78 -12.81 -8.36
N HIS A 14 -0.51 -11.50 -8.29
CA HIS A 14 -0.74 -10.72 -7.08
C HIS A 14 -2.23 -10.60 -6.73
N ALA A 15 -3.11 -10.50 -7.72
CA ALA A 15 -4.55 -10.47 -7.52
C ALA A 15 -5.07 -11.80 -6.96
N THR A 16 -4.60 -12.93 -7.51
CA THR A 16 -4.94 -14.27 -7.02
C THR A 16 -4.49 -14.48 -5.57
N ASP A 17 -3.25 -14.10 -5.24
CA ASP A 17 -2.74 -14.17 -3.86
C ASP A 17 -3.54 -13.27 -2.91
N PHE A 18 -3.88 -12.06 -3.36
CA PHE A 18 -4.68 -11.13 -2.56
C PHE A 18 -6.11 -11.63 -2.35
N ALA A 19 -6.73 -12.27 -3.35
CA ALA A 19 -8.07 -12.85 -3.22
C ALA A 19 -8.11 -13.94 -2.14
N ASP A 20 -7.11 -14.83 -2.12
CA ASP A 20 -7.02 -15.87 -1.09
C ASP A 20 -6.79 -15.25 0.31
N ARG A 21 -5.89 -14.27 0.44
CA ARG A 21 -5.68 -13.54 1.70
C ARG A 21 -6.92 -12.79 2.15
N PHE A 22 -7.65 -12.17 1.22
CA PHE A 22 -8.87 -11.45 1.53
C PHE A 22 -9.91 -12.40 2.12
N GLU A 23 -10.22 -13.50 1.44
CA GLU A 23 -11.19 -14.50 1.88
C GLU A 23 -10.82 -15.17 3.21
N ARG A 24 -9.52 -15.41 3.45
CA ARG A 24 -9.08 -16.17 4.63
C ARG A 24 -8.74 -15.31 5.83
N GLN A 25 -8.28 -14.07 5.63
CA GLN A 25 -7.66 -13.28 6.69
C GLN A 25 -8.33 -11.92 6.90
N ILE A 26 -8.97 -11.34 5.88
CA ILE A 26 -9.55 -9.99 5.99
C ILE A 26 -11.06 -10.09 6.16
N LEU A 27 -11.74 -10.83 5.28
CA LEU A 27 -13.20 -10.93 5.28
C LEU A 27 -13.78 -11.58 6.55
N PRO A 28 -13.19 -12.66 7.13
CA PRO A 28 -13.74 -13.27 8.34
C PRO A 28 -13.77 -12.33 9.55
N PRO A 29 -12.68 -11.64 9.95
CA PRO A 29 -12.74 -10.68 11.05
C PRO A 29 -13.64 -9.48 10.74
N LEU A 30 -13.67 -8.97 9.50
CA LEU A 30 -14.61 -7.91 9.11
C LEU A 30 -16.08 -8.33 9.34
N ARG A 31 -16.44 -9.56 8.94
CA ARG A 31 -17.80 -10.11 9.17
C ARG A 31 -18.11 -10.33 10.65
N ALA A 32 -17.09 -10.57 11.47
CA ALA A 32 -17.22 -10.73 12.91
C ALA A 32 -17.17 -9.38 13.67
N GLY A 33 -17.17 -8.24 12.97
CA GLY A 33 -17.20 -6.91 13.58
C GLY A 33 -15.86 -6.45 14.16
N TYR A 34 -14.74 -7.06 13.75
CA TYR A 34 -13.40 -6.64 14.18
C TYR A 34 -12.88 -5.47 13.34
N LEU A 35 -12.03 -4.66 13.97
CA LEU A 35 -11.21 -3.67 13.28
C LEU A 35 -10.06 -4.39 12.58
N VAL A 36 -9.97 -4.26 11.25
CA VAL A 36 -8.89 -4.85 10.46
C VAL A 36 -7.94 -3.75 10.01
N VAL A 37 -6.66 -3.86 10.40
CA VAL A 37 -5.59 -2.96 9.97
C VAL A 37 -4.74 -3.67 8.92
N CYS A 38 -4.75 -3.16 7.70
CA CYS A 38 -3.92 -3.68 6.61
C CYS A 38 -2.68 -2.80 6.39
N ASP A 39 -1.48 -3.36 6.64
CA ASP A 39 -0.26 -2.78 6.06
C ASP A 39 -0.21 -3.15 4.58
N ARG A 40 -0.63 -2.18 3.75
CA ARG A 40 -0.94 -2.30 2.32
C ARG A 40 -2.25 -3.03 2.05
N TYR A 41 -2.96 -2.52 1.05
CA TYR A 41 -4.19 -3.07 0.51
C TYR A 41 -4.13 -3.12 -1.04
N SER A 42 -5.26 -3.34 -1.72
CA SER A 42 -5.37 -3.38 -3.19
C SER A 42 -4.71 -2.18 -3.90
N TYR A 43 -4.73 -0.99 -3.30
CA TYR A 43 -4.06 0.21 -3.80
C TYR A 43 -2.58 0.01 -4.11
N THR A 44 -1.87 -0.87 -3.38
CA THR A 44 -0.47 -1.17 -3.69
C THR A 44 -0.32 -1.88 -5.04
N ALA A 45 -1.26 -2.76 -5.39
CA ALA A 45 -1.29 -3.39 -6.70
C ALA A 45 -1.63 -2.35 -7.77
N PHE A 46 -2.63 -1.49 -7.53
CA PHE A 46 -3.03 -0.43 -8.48
C PHE A 46 -1.83 0.44 -8.86
N VAL A 47 -1.06 0.87 -7.86
CA VAL A 47 0.13 1.70 -8.06
C VAL A 47 1.24 0.93 -8.76
N ARG A 48 1.56 -0.28 -8.29
CA ARG A 48 2.68 -1.07 -8.85
C ARG A 48 2.43 -1.49 -10.29
N ASP A 49 1.20 -1.85 -10.61
CA ASP A 49 0.86 -2.42 -11.91
C ASP A 49 0.64 -1.31 -12.94
N SER A 50 -0.02 -0.21 -12.55
CA SER A 50 -0.14 0.98 -13.42
C SER A 50 1.23 1.62 -13.71
N ALA A 51 2.13 1.68 -12.72
CA ALA A 51 3.50 2.18 -12.92
C ALA A 51 4.34 1.29 -13.86
N ARG A 52 3.92 0.04 -14.06
CA ARG A 52 4.49 -0.92 -15.04
C ARG A 52 3.74 -0.96 -16.36
N GLY A 53 2.73 -0.10 -16.55
CA GLY A 53 2.00 0.06 -17.81
C GLY A 53 0.74 -0.81 -17.94
N CYS A 54 0.29 -1.47 -16.87
CA CYS A 54 -1.05 -2.07 -16.89
C CYS A 54 -2.12 -0.96 -16.94
N ASP A 55 -3.22 -1.21 -17.65
CA ASP A 55 -4.36 -0.29 -17.68
C ASP A 55 -4.98 -0.15 -16.28
N SER A 56 -5.09 1.08 -15.78
CA SER A 56 -5.52 1.32 -14.40
C SER A 56 -6.97 0.92 -14.14
N ALA A 57 -7.85 1.04 -15.13
CA ALA A 57 -9.25 0.66 -14.98
C ALA A 57 -9.39 -0.86 -14.93
N TRP A 58 -8.64 -1.57 -15.79
CA TRP A 58 -8.55 -3.02 -15.79
C TRP A 58 -8.00 -3.56 -14.46
N VAL A 59 -6.91 -2.99 -13.93
CA VAL A 59 -6.35 -3.42 -12.64
C VAL A 59 -7.37 -3.21 -11.52
N ARG A 60 -8.06 -2.06 -11.47
CA ARG A 60 -9.11 -1.81 -10.47
C ARG A 60 -10.24 -2.83 -10.57
N ASN A 61 -10.71 -3.12 -11.78
CA ASN A 61 -11.78 -4.09 -12.02
C ASN A 61 -11.42 -5.51 -11.55
N ILE A 62 -10.14 -5.91 -11.60
CA ILE A 62 -9.71 -7.21 -11.07
C ILE A 62 -9.91 -7.31 -9.55
N TYR A 63 -9.75 -6.21 -8.82
CA TYR A 63 -9.83 -6.16 -7.36
C TYR A 63 -11.22 -5.78 -6.84
N ASP A 64 -12.23 -5.68 -7.71
CA ASP A 64 -13.59 -5.22 -7.36
C ASP A 64 -14.31 -6.13 -6.35
N PHE A 65 -13.80 -7.35 -6.13
CA PHE A 65 -14.27 -8.25 -5.07
C PHE A 65 -13.95 -7.75 -3.65
N ALA A 66 -13.01 -6.81 -3.50
CA ALA A 66 -12.53 -6.33 -2.21
C ALA A 66 -13.09 -4.92 -1.93
N PRO A 67 -13.76 -4.70 -0.78
CA PRO A 67 -14.39 -3.43 -0.47
C PRO A 67 -13.36 -2.32 -0.26
N SER A 68 -13.77 -1.08 -0.52
CA SER A 68 -12.97 0.08 -0.17
C SER A 68 -12.82 0.18 1.36
N PRO A 69 -11.62 0.45 1.90
CA PRO A 69 -11.44 0.67 3.33
C PRO A 69 -12.16 1.94 3.81
N ASP A 70 -12.70 1.92 5.04
CA ASP A 70 -13.31 3.09 5.67
C ASP A 70 -12.32 4.25 5.86
N ARG A 71 -11.03 3.91 6.05
CA ARG A 71 -9.95 4.88 6.15
C ARG A 71 -8.68 4.37 5.49
N THR A 72 -8.08 5.20 4.64
CA THR A 72 -6.81 4.88 3.97
C THR A 72 -5.78 5.96 4.24
N TYR A 73 -4.60 5.57 4.72
CA TYR A 73 -3.49 6.47 4.99
C TYR A 73 -2.39 6.32 3.95
N TYR A 74 -1.99 7.44 3.36
CA TYR A 74 -0.81 7.51 2.51
C TYR A 74 0.34 8.21 3.22
N PHE A 75 1.29 7.42 3.69
CA PHE A 75 2.55 7.87 4.28
C PHE A 75 3.47 8.42 3.19
N ARG A 76 3.32 9.71 2.90
CA ARG A 76 4.05 10.41 1.85
C ARG A 76 5.44 10.78 2.35
N VAL A 77 6.44 10.43 1.54
CA VAL A 77 7.85 10.74 1.79
C VAL A 77 8.52 11.06 0.44
N PRO A 78 9.46 12.03 0.39
CA PRO A 78 10.23 12.27 -0.82
C PRO A 78 11.05 11.04 -1.23
N VAL A 79 11.13 10.77 -2.53
CA VAL A 79 11.85 9.61 -3.07
C VAL A 79 13.35 9.66 -2.72
N ALA A 80 13.95 10.85 -2.63
CA ALA A 80 15.34 10.99 -2.18
C ALA A 80 15.53 10.51 -0.73
N VAL A 81 14.53 10.74 0.13
CA VAL A 81 14.56 10.32 1.54
C VAL A 81 14.41 8.80 1.65
N THR A 82 13.57 8.17 0.82
CA THR A 82 13.44 6.70 0.82
C THR A 82 14.74 6.02 0.41
N LEU A 83 15.40 6.52 -0.64
CA LEU A 83 16.71 6.02 -1.06
C LEU A 83 17.74 6.16 0.06
N ARG A 84 17.85 7.35 0.67
CA ARG A 84 18.78 7.60 1.79
C ARG A 84 18.56 6.62 2.94
N ARG A 85 17.30 6.43 3.38
CA ARG A 85 16.95 5.49 4.46
C ARG A 85 17.36 4.06 4.12
N LYS A 86 17.18 3.64 2.87
CA LYS A 86 17.53 2.30 2.38
C LYS A 86 19.05 2.04 2.36
N LEU A 87 19.81 3.03 1.88
CA LEU A 87 21.27 2.96 1.90
C LEU A 87 21.80 2.93 3.34
N ALA A 88 21.21 3.71 4.25
CA ALA A 88 21.58 3.73 5.67
C ALA A 88 21.28 2.39 6.37
N SER A 89 20.20 1.70 6.01
CA SER A 89 19.82 0.42 6.61
C SER A 89 20.67 -0.77 6.12
N ARG A 90 21.67 -0.54 5.25
CA ARG A 90 22.51 -1.58 4.61
C ARG A 90 21.72 -2.66 3.86
N LEU A 91 20.46 -2.39 3.52
CA LEU A 91 19.63 -3.32 2.76
C LEU A 91 19.91 -3.12 1.27
N LYS A 92 20.20 -4.23 0.57
CA LYS A 92 20.37 -4.19 -0.88
C LYS A 92 19.06 -3.78 -1.55
N ILE A 93 19.12 -2.84 -2.50
CA ILE A 93 18.01 -2.52 -3.38
C ILE A 93 17.77 -3.73 -4.28
N SER A 94 16.54 -4.24 -4.30
CA SER A 94 16.21 -5.42 -5.11
C SER A 94 15.87 -5.04 -6.56
N TYR A 95 16.01 -6.00 -7.48
CA TYR A 95 15.81 -5.80 -8.93
C TYR A 95 14.42 -5.21 -9.26
N TYR A 96 13.34 -5.82 -8.78
CA TYR A 96 11.97 -5.35 -9.05
C TYR A 96 11.58 -4.09 -8.26
N GLU A 97 12.21 -3.88 -7.10
CA GLU A 97 11.97 -2.68 -6.31
C GLU A 97 12.64 -1.45 -6.92
N ALA A 98 13.77 -1.64 -7.60
CA ALA A 98 14.39 -0.62 -8.43
C ALA A 98 13.68 -0.44 -9.78
N GLY A 99 12.69 -1.28 -10.13
CA GLY A 99 12.06 -1.22 -11.45
C GLY A 99 13.02 -1.58 -12.58
N MET A 100 14.04 -2.41 -12.31
CA MET A 100 15.00 -2.84 -13.32
C MET A 100 14.35 -3.68 -14.43
N ASP A 101 13.20 -4.28 -14.15
CA ASP A 101 12.35 -4.97 -15.13
C ASP A 101 11.83 -4.04 -16.23
N LEU A 102 11.82 -2.72 -15.99
CA LEU A 102 11.30 -1.71 -16.90
C LEU A 102 12.37 -1.03 -17.76
N GLY A 103 13.66 -1.36 -17.57
CA GLY A 103 14.76 -0.77 -18.33
C GLY A 103 14.88 0.77 -18.19
N LEU A 104 14.59 1.31 -17.00
CA LEU A 104 14.60 2.77 -16.77
C LEU A 104 16.01 3.38 -16.67
N SER A 105 16.98 2.57 -16.24
CA SER A 105 18.40 2.85 -16.21
C SER A 105 19.15 1.53 -16.00
N ASP A 106 20.42 1.48 -16.41
CA ASP A 106 21.34 0.40 -16.10
C ASP A 106 21.89 0.51 -14.67
N ASP A 107 21.89 1.71 -14.08
CA ASP A 107 22.22 1.92 -12.67
C ASP A 107 21.02 1.64 -11.76
N ILE A 108 21.22 0.77 -10.76
CA ILE A 108 20.14 0.34 -9.87
C ILE A 108 19.58 1.48 -9.01
N THR A 109 20.42 2.46 -8.66
CA THR A 109 20.02 3.59 -7.81
C THR A 109 19.21 4.59 -8.62
N GLU A 110 19.67 4.92 -9.82
CA GLU A 110 18.94 5.78 -10.75
C GLU A 110 17.60 5.16 -11.17
N SER A 111 17.60 3.87 -11.49
CA SER A 111 16.39 3.13 -11.83
C SER A 111 15.40 3.15 -10.66
N TYR A 112 15.87 2.92 -9.43
CA TYR A 112 15.07 3.04 -8.21
C TYR A 112 14.43 4.43 -8.07
N LEU A 113 15.19 5.51 -8.21
CA LEU A 113 14.66 6.87 -8.13
C LEU A 113 13.56 7.12 -9.18
N LYS A 114 13.80 6.71 -10.44
CA LYS A 114 12.82 6.84 -11.52
C LYS A 114 11.55 6.03 -11.24
N PHE A 115 11.70 4.79 -10.79
CA PHE A 115 10.58 3.90 -10.53
C PHE A 115 9.76 4.33 -9.31
N GLN A 116 10.40 4.63 -8.18
CA GLN A 116 9.72 5.17 -7.00
C GLN A 116 9.04 6.51 -7.29
N GLY A 117 9.61 7.33 -8.18
CA GLY A 117 8.95 8.52 -8.70
C GLY A 117 7.66 8.24 -9.47
N ARG A 118 7.61 7.15 -10.26
CA ARG A 118 6.37 6.67 -10.90
C ARG A 118 5.34 6.25 -9.86
N LEU A 119 5.74 5.40 -8.90
CA LEU A 119 4.84 4.94 -7.84
C LEU A 119 4.26 6.10 -7.04
N LYS A 120 5.10 7.08 -6.67
CA LYS A 120 4.65 8.27 -5.95
C LYS A 120 3.56 9.03 -6.72
N ARG A 121 3.74 9.21 -8.03
CA ARG A 121 2.74 9.89 -8.86
C ARG A 121 1.40 9.13 -8.89
N GLU A 122 1.43 7.80 -8.95
CA GLU A 122 0.18 7.01 -8.87
C GLU A 122 -0.51 7.18 -7.52
N TYR A 123 0.23 7.09 -6.41
CA TYR A 123 -0.34 7.37 -5.08
C TYR A 123 -0.89 8.80 -4.97
N ASP A 124 -0.16 9.80 -5.49
CA ASP A 124 -0.61 11.20 -5.45
C ASP A 124 -1.92 11.41 -6.22
N ARG A 125 -2.17 10.69 -7.31
CA ARG A 125 -3.46 10.71 -8.03
C ARG A 125 -4.59 10.10 -7.21
N MET A 126 -4.31 9.00 -6.49
CA MET A 126 -5.28 8.31 -5.64
C MET A 126 -5.68 9.13 -4.41
N VAL A 127 -4.87 10.11 -3.99
CA VAL A 127 -5.27 11.00 -2.88
C VAL A 127 -6.62 11.66 -3.13
N VAL A 128 -6.85 12.14 -4.36
CA VAL A 128 -8.11 12.79 -4.73
C VAL A 128 -9.16 11.76 -5.14
N ALA A 129 -8.79 10.78 -5.97
CA ALA A 129 -9.73 9.82 -6.52
C ALA A 129 -10.31 8.83 -5.49
N ASP A 130 -9.53 8.50 -4.46
CA ASP A 130 -9.83 7.46 -3.46
C ASP A 130 -9.82 8.02 -2.02
N ALA A 131 -9.83 9.35 -1.88
CA ALA A 131 -9.94 10.09 -0.61
C ALA A 131 -8.91 9.67 0.47
N PHE A 132 -7.63 9.53 0.09
CA PHE A 132 -6.59 9.17 1.07
C PHE A 132 -6.28 10.31 2.03
N THR A 133 -6.11 9.96 3.31
CA THR A 133 -5.49 10.84 4.29
C THR A 133 -3.98 10.81 4.12
N VAL A 134 -3.40 11.93 3.70
CA VAL A 134 -1.95 12.05 3.51
C VAL A 134 -1.27 12.32 4.85
N ILE A 135 -0.30 11.48 5.19
CA ILE A 135 0.55 11.63 6.36
C ILE A 135 1.95 12.00 5.91
N ASP A 136 2.50 13.09 6.46
CA ASP A 136 3.91 13.42 6.31
C ASP A 136 4.77 12.43 7.12
N ALA A 137 5.42 11.50 6.41
CA ALA A 137 6.24 10.44 6.99
C ALA A 137 7.70 10.85 7.25
N GLU A 138 8.01 12.15 7.19
CA GLU A 138 9.25 12.72 7.70
C GLU A 138 9.15 13.16 9.16
N ARG A 139 7.92 13.30 9.68
CA ARG A 139 7.68 13.65 11.08
C ARG A 139 8.07 12.50 12.03
N PRO A 140 8.36 12.80 13.31
CA PRO A 140 8.59 11.77 14.32
C PRO A 140 7.43 10.78 14.44
N VAL A 141 7.75 9.52 14.71
CA VAL A 141 6.76 8.42 14.76
C VAL A 141 5.68 8.69 15.80
N GLU A 142 6.04 9.29 16.93
CA GLU A 142 5.12 9.64 18.01
C GLU A 142 4.08 10.66 17.56
N ARG A 143 4.49 11.62 16.71
CA ARG A 143 3.59 12.62 16.14
C ARG A 143 2.66 12.01 15.11
N ILE A 144 3.18 11.15 14.24
CA ILE A 144 2.36 10.41 13.27
C ILE A 144 1.33 9.55 13.99
N GLN A 145 1.73 8.79 15.01
CA GLN A 145 0.82 7.93 15.78
C GLN A 145 -0.29 8.74 16.47
N MET A 146 0.05 9.87 17.08
CA MET A 146 -0.92 10.76 17.71
C MET A 146 -1.95 11.25 16.69
N ASP A 147 -1.51 11.71 15.52
CA ASP A 147 -2.39 12.22 14.47
C ASP A 147 -3.32 11.12 13.92
N LEU A 148 -2.79 9.91 13.68
CA LEU A 148 -3.60 8.75 13.27
C LEU A 148 -4.68 8.43 14.30
N ARG A 149 -4.34 8.44 15.60
CA ARG A 149 -5.31 8.16 16.68
C ARG A 149 -6.37 9.24 16.81
N LEU A 150 -6.03 10.50 16.58
CA LEU A 150 -6.99 11.60 16.58
C LEU A 150 -7.96 11.47 15.41
N ASP A 151 -7.44 11.14 14.23
CA ASP A 151 -8.22 10.97 13.00
C ASP A 151 -9.15 9.74 13.04
N LEU A 152 -8.71 8.63 13.63
CA LEU A 152 -9.52 7.42 13.76
C LEU A 152 -10.61 7.53 14.85
N ARG A 153 -10.44 8.42 15.83
CA ARG A 153 -11.31 8.45 17.02
C ARG A 153 -12.81 8.57 16.68
N PRO A 154 -13.25 9.47 15.77
CA PRO A 154 -14.67 9.57 15.42
C PRO A 154 -15.21 8.30 14.75
N LEU A 155 -14.37 7.54 14.03
CA LEU A 155 -14.76 6.28 13.40
C LEU A 155 -14.89 5.12 14.39
N LEU A 156 -14.35 5.30 15.60
CA LEU A 156 -14.27 4.27 16.63
C LEU A 156 -15.13 4.59 17.86
N GLU A 157 -16.00 5.61 17.81
CA GLU A 157 -16.83 6.03 18.95
C GLU A 157 -17.72 4.90 19.47
N ASP A 158 -18.30 4.11 18.56
CA ASP A 158 -19.16 2.97 18.88
C ASP A 158 -18.41 1.62 18.90
N PHE A 159 -17.09 1.64 18.74
CA PHE A 159 -16.31 0.40 18.66
C PHE A 159 -16.03 -0.16 20.07
N PRO A 160 -16.23 -1.47 20.32
CA PRO A 160 -15.99 -2.07 21.62
C PRO A 160 -14.56 -1.81 22.11
N THR A 161 -14.42 -1.34 23.35
CA THR A 161 -13.12 -1.23 23.99
C THR A 161 -12.72 -2.58 24.59
N GLY A 162 -11.42 -2.78 24.82
CA GLY A 162 -10.94 -4.00 25.48
C GLY A 162 -11.57 -4.25 26.85
N GLU A 163 -12.06 -3.20 27.51
CA GLU A 163 -12.81 -3.28 28.77
C GLU A 163 -14.25 -3.75 28.55
N THR A 164 -14.92 -3.33 27.47
CA THR A 164 -16.29 -3.78 27.17
C THR A 164 -16.34 -5.26 26.78
N LEU A 165 -15.32 -5.73 26.04
CA LEU A 165 -15.21 -7.13 25.61
C LEU A 165 -14.91 -8.11 26.75
N GLN A 166 -14.38 -7.65 27.89
CA GLN A 166 -14.06 -8.50 29.05
C GLN A 166 -15.24 -8.71 30.00
N HIS A 167 -16.30 -7.90 29.91
CA HIS A 167 -17.46 -7.96 30.81
C HIS A 167 -18.66 -8.71 30.24
N GLU A 168 -18.59 -9.21 29.01
CA GLU A 168 -19.64 -10.01 28.35
C GLU A 168 -19.30 -11.52 28.27
N GLY A 169 -18.29 -11.98 29.02
CA GLY A 169 -17.83 -13.37 29.07
C GLY A 169 -18.30 -14.15 30.30
#